data_AF-K9RL36-F1
#
_entry.id   AF-K9RL36-F1
#
_cell.length_a   1.000
_cell.length_b   1.000
_cell.length_c   1.000
_cell.angle_alpha   90.00
_cell.angle_beta   90.00
_cell.angle_gamma   90.00
#
_symmetry.space_group_name_H-M   'P 1'
#
loop_
_entity.id
_entity.type
_entity.pdbx_description
1 polymer ?
#
loop_
_entity_poly.entity_id
_entity_poly.type
_entity_poly.pdbx_seq_one_letter_code
_entity_poly.pdbx_strand_id
1 'polypeptide(L)'
;MKNDKLTINLRRALFSSAALVSMLGGMILTPSSAEAIKVNVASAKKVIASKPKPNRFYKLTTMFLEKENKCLEGNKVARGSTLGGAAFMDNCQNVSGQSWKLVPAGNGYFRMKTQFLEKENKCLEGNRFAPNSTLKGAAFMDNCQNVTGQLWKLIPARNGYFRLTTMFLEKENKCLEGNKFAPSSTLKGAAFMDNCQNVSGQLWKFKPIRTSR
;
A
#
# COMPACT_ATOMS: atom_id res chain seq x y z
N MET A 1 -19.05 2.38 48.94
CA MET A 1 -17.97 3.31 48.54
C MET A 1 -17.47 2.92 47.16
N LYS A 2 -17.44 3.91 46.24
CA LYS A 2 -16.88 3.95 44.86
C LYS A 2 -17.66 3.27 43.70
N ASN A 3 -18.62 4.00 43.12
CA ASN A 3 -18.59 4.68 41.77
C ASN A 3 -17.58 4.14 40.73
N ASP A 4 -17.85 3.95 39.41
CA ASP A 4 -18.89 4.39 38.44
C ASP A 4 -18.98 3.32 37.30
N LYS A 5 -20.13 2.85 36.77
CA LYS A 5 -21.03 3.43 35.72
C LYS A 5 -20.25 4.14 34.57
N LEU A 6 -20.50 3.98 33.27
CA LEU A 6 -21.74 3.71 32.55
C LEU A 6 -21.39 3.44 31.06
N THR A 7 -22.01 2.43 30.47
CA THR A 7 -22.10 2.17 29.02
C THR A 7 -23.21 3.04 28.43
N ILE A 8 -22.97 3.75 27.32
CA ILE A 8 -24.04 4.38 26.52
C ILE A 8 -23.82 4.11 25.02
N ASN A 9 -24.73 3.30 24.47
CA ASN A 9 -25.17 3.29 23.07
C ASN A 9 -25.84 4.62 22.73
N LEU A 10 -25.70 5.17 21.52
CA LEU A 10 -26.78 5.99 20.97
C LEU A 10 -26.98 5.80 19.46
N ARG A 11 -28.28 5.79 19.14
CA ARG A 11 -28.94 5.32 17.94
C ARG A 11 -28.93 6.35 16.82
N ARG A 12 -29.23 5.84 15.61
CA ARG A 12 -29.72 6.58 14.44
C ARG A 12 -30.79 7.62 14.83
N ALA A 13 -30.64 8.84 14.34
CA ALA A 13 -31.70 9.84 14.33
C ALA A 13 -32.35 9.89 12.94
N LEU A 14 -33.66 9.67 12.93
CA LEU A 14 -34.59 9.94 11.85
C LEU A 14 -34.84 11.45 11.77
N PHE A 15 -35.00 11.96 10.55
CA PHE A 15 -35.43 13.33 10.27
C PHE A 15 -36.91 13.52 10.65
N SER A 16 -37.23 14.66 11.26
CA SER A 16 -38.58 15.25 11.18
C SER A 16 -38.47 16.78 11.22
N SER A 17 -39.03 17.42 10.19
CA SER A 17 -39.18 18.87 10.06
C SER A 17 -40.53 19.29 10.63
N ALA A 18 -40.54 20.27 11.54
CA ALA A 18 -41.65 21.20 11.72
C ALA A 18 -41.16 22.44 12.48
N ALA A 19 -41.53 23.60 11.97
CA ALA A 19 -41.05 24.92 12.36
C ALA A 19 -41.74 25.47 13.62
N LEU A 20 -41.07 26.41 14.30
CA LEU A 20 -41.74 27.51 15.00
C LEU A 20 -40.98 28.82 14.75
N VAL A 21 -41.72 29.81 14.25
CA VAL A 21 -41.28 31.18 13.92
C VAL A 21 -41.54 32.09 15.12
N SER A 22 -40.60 32.98 15.48
CA SER A 22 -40.87 34.33 15.98
C SER A 22 -39.57 35.06 16.40
N MET A 23 -39.14 36.05 15.60
CA MET A 23 -38.96 37.46 15.97
C MET A 23 -38.05 38.19 14.96
N LEU A 24 -38.67 39.15 14.27
CA LEU A 24 -38.18 40.40 13.68
C LEU A 24 -36.68 40.54 13.36
N GLY A 25 -36.38 40.57 12.06
CA GLY A 25 -35.10 41.02 11.49
C GLY A 25 -34.97 40.53 10.06
N GLY A 26 -35.50 41.31 9.11
CA GLY A 26 -35.63 40.93 7.71
C GLY A 26 -34.30 40.51 7.06
N MET A 27 -34.23 39.24 6.64
CA MET A 27 -33.34 38.80 5.57
C MET A 27 -34.14 37.86 4.68
N ILE A 28 -34.46 38.33 3.48
CA ILE A 28 -35.14 37.55 2.45
C ILE A 28 -34.18 36.42 2.05
N LEU A 29 -34.44 35.20 2.53
CA LEU A 29 -33.80 34.00 2.00
C LEU A 29 -34.57 33.60 0.73
N THR A 30 -33.98 33.87 -0.43
CA THR A 30 -34.43 33.28 -1.70
C THR A 30 -34.16 31.76 -1.69
N PRO A 31 -34.97 30.95 -2.40
CA PRO A 31 -34.83 29.49 -2.38
C PRO A 31 -33.64 29.08 -3.26
N SER A 32 -32.44 29.05 -2.68
CA SER A 32 -31.24 28.51 -3.35
C SER A 32 -30.41 27.67 -2.38
N SER A 33 -31.03 26.65 -1.80
CA SER A 33 -30.33 25.76 -0.86
C SER A 33 -30.65 24.28 -1.04
N ALA A 34 -31.63 23.90 -1.86
CA ALA A 34 -31.91 22.50 -2.16
C ALA A 34 -30.95 21.90 -3.22
N GLU A 35 -30.43 22.71 -4.15
CA GLU A 35 -29.47 22.25 -5.16
C GLU A 35 -28.01 22.30 -4.68
N ALA A 36 -27.67 23.19 -3.75
CA ALA A 36 -26.33 23.28 -3.16
C ALA A 36 -25.95 22.05 -2.31
N ILE A 37 -26.92 21.32 -1.76
CA ILE A 37 -26.68 20.13 -0.93
C ILE A 37 -26.41 18.88 -1.78
N LYS A 38 -27.00 18.75 -2.99
CA LYS A 38 -26.74 17.61 -3.88
C LYS A 38 -25.35 17.64 -4.53
N VAL A 39 -24.80 18.84 -4.74
CA VAL A 39 -23.46 19.00 -5.35
C VAL A 39 -22.33 18.55 -4.40
N ASN A 40 -22.56 18.63 -3.09
CA ASN A 40 -21.53 18.29 -2.10
C ASN A 40 -21.35 16.78 -1.83
N VAL A 41 -22.30 15.92 -2.20
CA VAL A 41 -22.13 14.46 -2.06
C VAL A 41 -21.40 13.86 -3.27
N ALA A 42 -21.59 14.43 -4.47
CA ALA A 42 -20.91 13.98 -5.69
C ALA A 42 -19.42 14.37 -5.73
N SER A 43 -19.08 15.57 -5.24
CA SER A 43 -17.69 16.06 -5.15
C SER A 43 -16.91 15.50 -3.95
N ALA A 44 -17.58 14.87 -2.98
CA ALA A 44 -16.97 14.15 -1.88
C ALA A 44 -16.56 12.70 -2.23
N LYS A 45 -16.47 12.34 -3.53
CA LYS A 45 -15.57 11.28 -4.00
C LYS A 45 -14.11 11.73 -3.81
N LYS A 46 -13.74 11.92 -2.55
CA LYS A 46 -12.39 11.96 -2.04
C LYS A 46 -11.62 10.86 -2.76
N VAL A 47 -10.54 11.23 -3.42
CA VAL A 47 -9.68 10.37 -4.24
C VAL A 47 -9.08 9.26 -3.37
N ILE A 48 -9.89 8.28 -3.00
CA ILE A 48 -9.44 6.99 -2.52
C ILE A 48 -8.94 6.32 -3.79
N ALA A 49 -7.62 6.21 -3.96
CA ALA A 49 -7.14 5.45 -5.09
C ALA A 49 -7.72 4.05 -5.01
N SER A 50 -8.25 3.60 -6.15
CA SER A 50 -8.75 2.26 -6.27
C SER A 50 -7.62 1.28 -5.94
N LYS A 51 -7.92 0.29 -5.10
CA LYS A 51 -6.99 -0.80 -4.80
C LYS A 51 -6.52 -1.40 -6.14
N PRO A 52 -5.23 -1.79 -6.26
CA PRO A 52 -4.74 -2.46 -7.45
C PRO A 52 -5.62 -3.67 -7.75
N LYS A 53 -6.04 -3.81 -9.01
CA LYS A 53 -6.85 -4.93 -9.46
C LYS A 53 -5.97 -6.20 -9.45
N PRO A 54 -6.45 -7.31 -8.88
CA PRO A 54 -5.71 -8.55 -8.90
C PRO A 54 -5.40 -9.02 -10.31
N ASN A 55 -4.34 -9.81 -10.47
CA ASN A 55 -3.92 -10.43 -11.72
C ASN A 55 -3.65 -9.45 -12.88
N ARG A 56 -3.31 -8.19 -12.55
CA ARG A 56 -2.80 -7.19 -13.48
C ARG A 56 -1.35 -6.86 -13.12
N PHE A 57 -0.60 -6.39 -14.12
CA PHE A 57 0.78 -5.97 -13.93
C PHE A 57 0.89 -4.48 -13.58
N TYR A 58 1.80 -4.19 -12.67
CA TYR A 58 2.07 -2.86 -12.14
C TYR A 58 3.57 -2.62 -12.08
N LYS A 59 3.99 -1.39 -12.30
CA LYS A 59 5.26 -0.90 -11.75
C LYS A 59 4.99 -0.42 -10.33
N LEU A 60 5.88 -0.76 -9.41
CA LEU A 60 5.83 -0.29 -8.03
C LEU A 60 6.90 0.77 -7.83
N THR A 61 6.53 1.89 -7.22
CA THR A 61 7.47 2.94 -6.83
C THR A 61 7.13 3.42 -5.43
N THR A 62 8.09 4.00 -4.73
CA THR A 62 7.85 4.65 -3.42
C THR A 62 7.63 6.14 -3.64
N MET A 63 6.91 6.80 -2.72
CA MET A 63 6.82 8.26 -2.72
C MET A 63 8.20 8.92 -2.63
N PHE A 64 9.17 8.24 -1.98
CA PHE A 64 10.55 8.70 -1.86
C PHE A 64 11.26 8.79 -3.22
N LEU A 65 11.13 7.79 -4.08
CA LEU A 65 11.92 7.67 -5.30
C LEU A 65 11.12 7.82 -6.60
N GLU A 66 9.81 8.11 -6.53
CA GLU A 66 9.00 8.26 -7.74
C GLU A 66 9.45 9.44 -8.62
N LYS A 67 9.96 10.52 -8.01
CA LYS A 67 10.50 11.69 -8.74
C LYS A 67 11.84 11.40 -9.40
N GLU A 68 12.60 10.44 -8.85
CA GLU A 68 13.84 9.93 -9.46
C GLU A 68 13.57 8.82 -10.50
N ASN A 69 12.30 8.61 -10.86
CA ASN A 69 11.86 7.56 -11.79
C ASN A 69 12.41 6.18 -11.41
N LYS A 70 12.36 5.81 -10.12
CA LYS A 70 12.76 4.47 -9.65
C LYS A 70 11.57 3.54 -9.45
N CYS A 71 11.75 2.29 -9.82
CA CYS A 71 10.78 1.22 -9.71
C CYS A 71 11.39 0.04 -8.95
N LEU A 72 10.57 -0.68 -8.18
CA LEU A 72 10.98 -1.91 -7.54
C LEU A 72 11.25 -2.98 -8.60
N GLU A 73 12.42 -3.58 -8.52
CA GLU A 73 12.85 -4.68 -9.36
C GLU A 73 12.96 -5.96 -8.52
N GLY A 74 12.28 -7.02 -8.95
CA GLY A 74 12.49 -8.35 -8.39
C GLY A 74 13.58 -9.07 -9.16
N ASN A 75 14.62 -9.49 -8.45
CA ASN A 75 15.79 -10.14 -9.01
C ASN A 75 15.82 -11.64 -8.66
N LYS A 76 16.60 -12.42 -9.41
CA LYS A 76 16.83 -13.84 -9.14
C LYS A 76 17.95 -14.02 -8.12
N VAL A 77 17.71 -14.81 -7.09
CA VAL A 77 18.77 -15.24 -6.15
C VAL A 77 19.72 -16.18 -6.88
N ALA A 78 20.90 -15.66 -7.23
CA ALA A 78 21.97 -16.38 -7.89
C ALA A 78 23.32 -15.71 -7.59
N ARG A 79 24.41 -16.46 -7.78
CA ARG A 79 25.77 -15.90 -7.68
C ARG A 79 25.96 -14.81 -8.73
N GLY A 80 26.46 -13.65 -8.31
CA GLY A 80 26.68 -12.50 -9.20
C GLY A 80 25.46 -11.61 -9.41
N SER A 81 24.27 -12.00 -8.95
CA SER A 81 23.08 -11.14 -9.00
C SER A 81 23.29 -9.86 -8.18
N THR A 82 22.78 -8.74 -8.68
CA THR A 82 22.70 -7.48 -7.94
C THR A 82 22.12 -7.71 -6.54
N LEU A 83 22.86 -7.26 -5.52
CA LEU A 83 22.52 -7.43 -4.10
C LEU A 83 22.20 -8.89 -3.69
N GLY A 84 22.84 -9.87 -4.34
CA GLY A 84 22.59 -11.29 -4.07
C GLY A 84 21.22 -11.78 -4.50
N GLY A 85 20.51 -11.02 -5.33
CA GLY A 85 19.14 -11.30 -5.77
C GLY A 85 18.05 -10.69 -4.90
N ALA A 86 18.40 -9.82 -3.95
CA ALA A 86 17.42 -9.01 -3.25
C ALA A 86 16.63 -8.12 -4.24
N ALA A 87 15.38 -7.83 -3.90
CA ALA A 87 14.61 -6.80 -4.58
C ALA A 87 15.15 -5.41 -4.22
N PHE A 88 15.19 -4.49 -5.17
CA PHE A 88 15.77 -3.16 -4.98
C PHE A 88 15.12 -2.12 -5.88
N MET A 89 15.39 -0.84 -5.63
CA MET A 89 14.85 0.27 -6.41
C MET A 89 15.81 0.64 -7.54
N ASP A 90 15.42 0.41 -8.79
CA ASP A 90 16.23 0.73 -9.98
C ASP A 90 15.51 1.71 -10.91
N ASN A 91 16.21 2.25 -11.92
CA ASN A 91 15.61 3.03 -13.00
C ASN A 91 14.39 2.30 -13.58
N CYS A 92 13.25 2.98 -13.59
CA CYS A 92 12.03 2.46 -14.20
C CYS A 92 12.24 2.22 -15.70
N GLN A 93 12.11 0.96 -16.10
CA GLN A 93 12.31 0.49 -17.47
C GLN A 93 11.21 -0.51 -17.85
N ASN A 94 11.09 -0.88 -19.13
CA ASN A 94 10.11 -1.88 -19.57
C ASN A 94 10.71 -3.29 -19.52
N VAL A 95 11.14 -3.69 -18.33
CA VAL A 95 11.73 -5.01 -18.05
C VAL A 95 10.78 -5.87 -17.23
N SER A 96 10.85 -7.19 -17.43
CA SER A 96 9.94 -8.15 -16.80
C SER A 96 10.14 -8.24 -15.27
N GLY A 97 11.32 -7.87 -14.76
CA GLY A 97 11.63 -7.82 -13.32
C GLY A 97 10.91 -6.69 -12.58
N GLN A 98 10.47 -5.64 -13.28
CA GLN A 98 9.73 -4.50 -12.72
C GLN A 98 8.21 -4.59 -12.96
N SER A 99 7.76 -5.67 -13.60
CA SER A 99 6.34 -5.92 -13.89
C SER A 99 5.76 -6.83 -12.82
N TRP A 100 5.14 -6.24 -11.80
CA TRP A 100 4.63 -6.93 -10.63
C TRP A 100 3.14 -7.28 -10.75
N LYS A 101 2.78 -8.52 -10.41
CA LYS A 101 1.41 -9.03 -10.36
C LYS A 101 1.03 -9.40 -8.94
N LEU A 102 -0.15 -8.94 -8.52
CA LEU A 102 -0.79 -9.34 -7.26
C LEU A 102 -1.73 -10.52 -7.52
N VAL A 103 -1.37 -11.70 -7.02
CA VAL A 103 -2.20 -12.92 -7.11
C VAL A 103 -2.93 -13.11 -5.79
N PRO A 104 -4.28 -13.13 -5.75
CA PRO A 104 -5.02 -13.34 -4.51
C PRO A 104 -4.61 -14.63 -3.80
N ALA A 105 -4.46 -14.57 -2.48
CA ALA A 105 -4.15 -15.71 -1.63
C ALA A 105 -5.23 -15.98 -0.57
N GLY A 106 -6.39 -15.30 -0.66
CA GLY A 106 -7.47 -15.37 0.32
C GLY A 106 -7.31 -14.36 1.47
N ASN A 107 -8.39 -14.11 2.20
CA ASN A 107 -8.42 -13.28 3.43
C ASN A 107 -7.78 -11.88 3.30
N GLY A 108 -7.81 -11.29 2.09
CA GLY A 108 -7.23 -9.97 1.83
C GLY A 108 -5.71 -9.94 1.60
N TYR A 109 -5.06 -11.10 1.51
CA TYR A 109 -3.63 -11.23 1.20
C TYR A 109 -3.40 -11.56 -0.28
N PHE A 110 -2.20 -11.24 -0.74
CA PHE A 110 -1.71 -11.46 -2.09
C PHE A 110 -0.33 -12.11 -2.06
N ARG A 111 -0.04 -12.95 -3.05
CA ARG A 111 1.33 -13.26 -3.45
C ARG A 111 1.76 -12.23 -4.50
N MET A 112 2.94 -11.66 -4.32
CA MET A 112 3.53 -10.72 -5.28
C MET A 112 4.51 -11.47 -6.18
N LYS A 113 4.28 -11.45 -7.49
CA LYS A 113 5.15 -12.10 -8.49
C LYS A 113 5.67 -11.06 -9.48
N THR A 114 6.83 -11.28 -10.07
CA THR A 114 7.28 -10.53 -11.25
C THR A 114 6.97 -11.33 -12.52
N GLN A 115 6.77 -10.65 -13.65
CA GLN A 115 6.69 -11.33 -14.95
C GLN A 115 7.97 -12.12 -15.26
N PHE A 116 9.12 -11.65 -14.76
CA PHE A 116 10.42 -12.32 -14.92
C PHE A 116 10.43 -13.73 -14.32
N LEU A 117 9.92 -13.90 -13.09
CA LEU A 117 10.10 -15.14 -12.32
C LEU A 117 8.80 -15.90 -12.04
N GLU A 118 7.66 -15.46 -12.58
CA GLU A 118 6.38 -16.15 -12.36
C GLU A 118 6.35 -17.56 -12.98
N LYS A 119 7.03 -17.77 -14.12
CA LYS A 119 7.13 -19.08 -14.79
C LYS A 119 7.98 -20.07 -13.99
N GLU A 120 8.93 -19.57 -13.20
CA GLU A 120 9.70 -20.34 -12.22
C GLU A 120 8.97 -20.49 -10.88
N ASN A 121 7.69 -20.10 -10.82
CA ASN A 121 6.86 -20.08 -9.63
C ASN A 121 7.52 -19.37 -8.43
N LYS A 122 8.10 -18.18 -8.67
CA LYS A 122 8.67 -17.36 -7.60
C LYS A 122 7.69 -16.31 -7.07
N CYS A 123 7.78 -16.04 -5.77
CA CYS A 123 7.01 -15.09 -5.00
C CYS A 123 7.95 -14.20 -4.17
N LEU A 124 7.56 -12.94 -3.95
CA LEU A 124 8.29 -12.05 -3.05
C LEU A 124 8.15 -12.54 -1.60
N GLU A 125 9.28 -12.80 -0.97
CA GLU A 125 9.42 -13.13 0.45
C GLU A 125 9.80 -11.86 1.21
N GLY A 126 9.08 -11.55 2.29
CA GLY A 126 9.46 -10.51 3.23
C GLY A 126 9.97 -11.14 4.53
N ASN A 127 11.24 -10.91 4.85
CA ASN A 127 11.91 -11.55 5.98
C ASN A 127 12.20 -10.55 7.11
N ARG A 128 12.50 -11.06 8.31
CA ARG A 128 12.92 -10.23 9.44
C ARG A 128 14.31 -9.67 9.16
N PHE A 129 14.48 -8.36 9.36
CA PHE A 129 15.78 -7.72 9.30
C PHE A 129 16.65 -8.16 10.48
N ALA A 130 17.54 -9.12 10.22
CA ALA A 130 18.51 -9.64 11.18
C ALA A 130 19.76 -10.17 10.45
N PRO A 131 20.96 -10.16 11.08
CA PRO A 131 22.20 -10.60 10.45
C PRO A 131 22.17 -12.03 9.91
N ASN A 132 21.48 -12.93 10.60
CA ASN A 132 21.42 -14.37 10.27
C ASN A 132 20.23 -14.72 9.35
N SER A 133 19.38 -13.74 9.00
CA SER A 133 18.31 -13.96 8.03
C SER A 133 18.87 -14.09 6.62
N THR A 134 18.17 -14.82 5.74
CA THR A 134 18.46 -14.83 4.30
C THR A 134 18.62 -13.41 3.77
N LEU A 135 19.74 -13.15 3.08
CA LEU A 135 20.11 -11.82 2.57
C LEU A 135 20.04 -10.71 3.63
N LYS A 136 20.34 -11.03 4.89
CA LYS A 136 20.27 -10.13 6.06
C LYS A 136 18.87 -9.53 6.27
N GLY A 137 17.83 -10.20 5.77
CA GLY A 137 16.43 -9.77 5.87
C GLY A 137 15.94 -8.86 4.76
N ALA A 138 16.72 -8.67 3.68
CA ALA A 138 16.20 -8.07 2.46
C ALA A 138 15.03 -8.90 1.91
N ALA A 139 14.07 -8.24 1.27
CA ALA A 139 13.03 -8.91 0.50
C ALA A 139 13.61 -9.50 -0.79
N PHE A 140 13.18 -10.69 -1.19
CA PHE A 140 13.74 -11.40 -2.35
C PHE A 140 12.72 -12.34 -2.99
N MET A 141 13.02 -12.79 -4.21
CA MET A 141 12.14 -13.70 -4.94
C MET A 141 12.50 -15.16 -4.62
N ASP A 142 11.61 -15.87 -3.92
CA ASP A 142 11.79 -17.27 -3.53
C ASP A 142 10.71 -18.18 -4.14
N ASN A 143 10.89 -19.50 -4.07
CA ASN A 143 9.86 -20.48 -4.42
C ASN A 143 8.55 -20.14 -3.70
N CYS A 144 7.46 -19.99 -4.48
CA CYS A 144 6.14 -19.77 -3.92
C CYS A 144 5.74 -20.98 -3.07
N GLN A 145 5.44 -20.71 -1.80
CA GLN A 145 5.04 -21.71 -0.81
C GLN A 145 3.83 -21.20 -0.01
N ASN A 146 3.32 -22.02 0.90
CA ASN A 146 2.27 -21.62 1.84
C ASN A 146 2.87 -21.09 3.16
N VAL A 147 3.71 -20.07 3.06
CA VAL A 147 4.39 -19.44 4.20
C VAL A 147 3.94 -17.99 4.37
N THR A 148 3.85 -17.54 5.62
CA THR A 148 3.26 -16.24 5.98
C THR A 148 4.08 -15.04 5.53
N GLY A 149 5.39 -15.21 5.25
CA GLY A 149 6.26 -14.14 4.74
C GLY A 149 6.03 -13.83 3.24
N GLN A 150 5.32 -14.69 2.51
CA GLN A 150 4.92 -14.47 1.11
C GLN A 150 3.48 -13.98 0.95
N LEU A 151 2.75 -13.84 2.06
CA LEU A 151 1.37 -13.36 2.09
C LEU A 151 1.37 -11.86 2.40
N TRP A 152 1.25 -11.05 1.36
CA TRP A 152 1.32 -9.59 1.43
C TRP A 152 -0.05 -8.96 1.59
N LYS A 153 -0.16 -7.96 2.47
CA LYS A 153 -1.34 -7.14 2.70
C LYS A 153 -1.07 -5.71 2.28
N LEU A 154 -2.01 -5.15 1.53
CA LEU A 154 -1.99 -3.75 1.10
C LEU A 154 -2.84 -2.93 2.08
N ILE A 155 -2.18 -2.08 2.88
CA ILE A 155 -2.84 -1.17 3.81
C ILE A 155 -2.96 0.20 3.13
N PRO A 156 -4.17 0.70 2.84
CA PRO A 156 -4.36 2.01 2.24
C PRO A 156 -3.69 3.12 3.08
N ALA A 157 -3.01 4.04 2.39
CA ALA A 157 -2.43 5.24 2.97
C ALA A 157 -2.97 6.49 2.24
N ARG A 158 -2.44 7.66 2.57
CA ARG A 158 -2.85 8.93 1.94
C ARG A 158 -2.57 8.94 0.43
N ASN A 159 -3.34 9.72 -0.31
CA ASN A 159 -3.06 10.10 -1.71
C ASN A 159 -2.83 8.91 -2.66
N GLY A 160 -3.50 7.78 -2.37
CA GLY A 160 -3.45 6.59 -3.22
C GLY A 160 -2.21 5.72 -3.07
N TYR A 161 -1.43 5.96 -2.03
CA TYR A 161 -0.34 5.09 -1.63
C TYR A 161 -0.84 3.92 -0.77
N PHE A 162 -0.01 2.90 -0.65
CA PHE A 162 -0.22 1.75 0.21
C PHE A 162 1.04 1.51 1.04
N ARG A 163 0.86 0.98 2.25
CA ARG A 163 1.91 0.24 2.94
C ARG A 163 1.76 -1.23 2.58
N LEU A 164 2.90 -1.92 2.50
CA LEU A 164 2.95 -3.35 2.28
C LEU A 164 3.49 -4.01 3.53
N THR A 165 2.78 -5.00 4.04
CA THR A 165 3.24 -5.83 5.16
C THR A 165 3.01 -7.30 4.84
N THR A 166 3.79 -8.19 5.43
CA THR A 166 3.56 -9.63 5.32
C THR A 166 2.71 -10.10 6.50
N MET A 167 1.94 -11.18 6.32
CA MET A 167 1.24 -11.82 7.45
C MET A 167 2.22 -12.21 8.57
N PHE A 168 3.44 -12.57 8.20
CA PHE A 168 4.51 -12.89 9.15
C PHE A 168 4.85 -11.74 10.10
N LEU A 169 4.94 -10.50 9.60
CA LEU A 169 5.44 -9.36 10.37
C LEU A 169 4.40 -8.27 10.67
N GLU A 170 3.14 -8.45 10.27
CA GLU A 170 2.10 -7.42 10.52
C GLU A 170 1.82 -7.21 12.01
N LYS A 171 1.91 -8.27 12.83
CA LYS A 171 1.76 -8.19 14.30
C LYS A 171 2.91 -7.45 14.97
N GLU A 172 4.08 -7.41 14.32
CA GLU A 172 5.26 -6.66 14.76
C GLU A 172 5.27 -5.23 14.18
N ASN A 173 4.17 -4.81 13.52
CA ASN A 173 4.03 -3.51 12.87
C ASN A 173 5.20 -3.22 11.90
N LYS A 174 5.56 -4.20 11.05
CA LYS A 174 6.59 -4.01 10.01
C LYS A 174 6.00 -3.74 8.64
N CYS A 175 6.62 -2.85 7.89
CA CYS A 175 6.26 -2.44 6.55
C CYS A 175 7.47 -2.55 5.61
N LEU A 176 7.22 -2.89 4.34
CA LEU A 176 8.24 -2.89 3.31
C LEU A 176 8.71 -1.46 3.04
N GLU A 177 10.01 -1.26 3.13
CA GLU A 177 10.70 -0.03 2.80
C GLU A 177 11.49 -0.19 1.50
N GLY A 178 11.32 0.74 0.57
CA GLY A 178 12.19 0.89 -0.58
C GLY A 178 13.19 2.01 -0.31
N ASN A 179 14.48 1.72 -0.48
CA ASN A 179 15.57 2.65 -0.22
C ASN A 179 16.36 2.96 -1.51
N LYS A 180 17.19 4.01 -1.48
CA LYS A 180 18.05 4.38 -2.59
C LYS A 180 19.12 3.30 -2.80
N PHE A 181 19.37 2.93 -4.06
CA PHE A 181 20.47 2.02 -4.38
C PHE A 181 21.81 2.76 -4.27
N ALA A 182 22.44 2.67 -3.11
CA ALA A 182 23.74 3.27 -2.81
C ALA A 182 24.51 2.46 -1.75
N PRO A 183 25.86 2.46 -1.77
CA PRO A 183 26.66 1.70 -0.78
C PRO A 183 26.40 2.07 0.68
N SER A 184 26.07 3.35 0.95
CA SER A 184 25.79 3.87 2.30
C SER A 184 24.36 3.61 2.78
N SER A 185 23.46 3.20 1.88
CA SER A 185 22.07 2.89 2.24
C SER A 185 21.98 1.58 3.01
N THR A 186 20.97 1.46 3.88
CA THR A 186 20.62 0.21 4.56
C THR A 186 20.55 -0.93 3.55
N LEU A 187 21.27 -2.02 3.83
CA LEU A 187 21.41 -3.18 2.94
C LEU A 187 21.82 -2.82 1.50
N LYS A 188 22.62 -1.76 1.34
CA LYS A 188 23.04 -1.20 0.05
C LYS A 188 21.86 -0.81 -0.86
N GLY A 189 20.69 -0.51 -0.28
CA GLY A 189 19.49 -0.13 -1.02
C GLY A 189 18.53 -1.27 -1.39
N ALA A 190 18.77 -2.49 -0.91
CA ALA A 190 17.77 -3.54 -1.00
C ALA A 190 16.48 -3.11 -0.27
N ALA A 191 15.33 -3.54 -0.76
CA ALA A 191 14.07 -3.39 -0.06
C ALA A 191 14.03 -4.33 1.15
N PHE A 192 13.48 -3.88 2.27
CA PHE A 192 13.50 -4.63 3.54
C PHE A 192 12.30 -4.31 4.42
N MET A 193 12.06 -5.13 5.44
CA MET A 193 10.98 -4.93 6.39
C MET A 193 11.47 -4.11 7.59
N ASP A 194 10.87 -2.95 7.82
CA ASP A 194 11.17 -2.08 8.96
C ASP A 194 9.91 -1.69 9.75
N ASN A 195 10.04 -1.10 10.93
CA ASN A 195 8.93 -0.50 11.65
C ASN A 195 8.09 0.38 10.72
N CYS A 196 6.78 0.16 10.68
CA CYS A 196 5.85 1.00 9.96
C CYS A 196 5.89 2.41 10.55
N GLN A 197 6.35 3.37 9.74
CA GLN A 197 6.56 4.76 10.11
C GLN A 197 6.03 5.68 9.04
N ASN A 198 5.74 6.95 9.35
CA ASN A 198 5.25 7.93 8.36
C ASN A 198 6.33 8.46 7.39
N VAL A 199 7.16 7.58 6.84
CA VAL A 199 8.24 7.90 5.91
C VAL A 199 7.85 7.60 4.46
N SER A 200 8.38 8.37 3.51
CA SER A 200 8.06 8.27 2.09
C SER A 200 8.57 6.98 1.43
N GLY A 201 9.59 6.33 2.01
CA GLY A 201 10.14 5.04 1.54
C GLY A 201 9.19 3.85 1.73
N GLN A 202 8.19 3.97 2.59
CA GLN A 202 7.20 2.90 2.87
C GLN A 202 5.84 3.16 2.23
N LEU A 203 5.70 4.27 1.50
CA LEU A 203 4.49 4.63 0.78
C LEU A 203 4.61 4.18 -0.68
N TRP A 204 4.01 3.04 -1.00
CA TRP A 204 4.07 2.39 -2.31
C TRP A 204 2.93 2.79 -3.22
N LYS A 205 3.24 3.09 -4.48
CA LYS A 205 2.27 3.38 -5.54
C LYS A 205 2.34 2.29 -6.59
N PHE A 206 1.17 1.75 -6.93
CA PHE A 206 0.99 0.76 -7.98
C PHE A 206 0.57 1.48 -9.26
N LYS A 207 1.49 1.61 -10.22
CA LYS A 207 1.24 2.22 -11.52
C LYS A 207 0.86 1.13 -12.52
N PRO A 208 -0.40 1.06 -13.00
CA PRO A 208 -0.80 0.02 -13.95
C PRO A 208 0.09 0.06 -15.19
N ILE A 209 0.61 -1.10 -15.60
CA ILE A 209 1.27 -1.24 -16.89
C ILE A 209 0.16 -1.38 -17.93
N ARG A 210 -0.05 -0.34 -18.73
CA ARG A 210 -0.99 -0.41 -19.86
C ARG A 210 -0.32 -1.25 -20.94
N THR A 211 -0.85 -2.42 -21.20
CA THR A 211 -0.59 -3.11 -22.46
C THR A 211 -1.37 -2.36 -23.53
N SER A 212 -0.68 -1.86 -24.56
CA SER A 212 -1.36 -1.48 -25.81
C SER A 212 -2.19 -2.69 -26.26
N ARG A 213 -3.49 -2.47 -26.46
CA ARG A 213 -4.35 -3.46 -27.13
C ARG A 213 -4.06 -3.42 -28.61
#